data_AF-A0A917GMF6-F1
#
_entry.id   AF-A0A917GMF6-F1
#
_cell.length_a   1.000
_cell.length_b   1.000
_cell.length_c   1.000
_cell.angle_alpha   90.00
_cell.angle_beta   90.00
_cell.angle_gamma   90.00
#
_symmetry.space_group_name_H-M   'P 1'
#
loop_
_entity.id
_entity.type
_entity.pdbx_description
1 polymer ?
#
loop_
_entity_poly.entity_id
_entity_poly.type
_entity_poly.pdbx_seq_one_letter_code
_entity_poly.pdbx_strand_id
1 'polypeptide(L)'
;MNKLISLLFLLLLTQGLYAQQFLWSTIENDDFEYVSIENVTSRVLDIYDVYEYYSDGTGYSKSDFLNIMEKYSGNSKNWEELKKTITEIDNLTVFAIKDNLGNGSVILIVMVSPKGVDIVAFTNNYELDIINTSPYDKEKFEKWFNSLLY
;
A
#
# COMPACT_ATOMS: atom_id res chain seq x y z
N MET A 1 -1.84 19.92 -4.93
CA MET A 1 -1.75 18.59 -5.58
C MET A 1 -1.56 17.59 -4.45
N ASN A 2 -2.59 16.81 -4.11
CA ASN A 2 -2.57 15.92 -2.94
C ASN A 2 -1.46 14.88 -3.12
N LYS A 3 -0.46 14.84 -2.24
CA LYS A 3 0.76 14.03 -2.43
C LYS A 3 0.53 12.52 -2.34
N LEU A 4 -0.61 12.08 -1.81
CA LEU A 4 -1.11 10.70 -1.95
C LEU A 4 -1.12 10.25 -3.44
N ILE A 5 -1.40 11.19 -4.34
CA ILE A 5 -1.36 10.98 -5.79
C ILE A 5 0.07 10.74 -6.30
N SER A 6 1.08 11.35 -5.68
CA SER A 6 2.50 11.12 -6.02
C SER A 6 3.03 9.77 -5.50
N LEU A 7 2.47 9.22 -4.41
CA LEU A 7 2.77 7.85 -3.99
C LEU A 7 2.11 6.81 -4.91
N LEU A 8 0.89 7.09 -5.38
CA LEU A 8 0.17 6.25 -6.35
C LEU A 8 0.85 6.22 -7.73
N PHE A 9 1.62 7.26 -8.08
CA PHE A 9 2.49 7.31 -9.27
C PHE A 9 3.54 6.18 -9.32
N LEU A 10 3.90 5.57 -8.18
CA LEU A 10 4.95 4.57 -8.08
C LEU A 10 4.51 3.19 -8.60
N LEU A 11 3.25 2.80 -8.38
CA LEU A 11 2.74 1.45 -8.73
C LEU A 11 2.69 1.16 -10.24
N LEU A 12 2.93 2.16 -11.09
CA LEU A 12 2.66 2.09 -12.53
C LEU A 12 3.86 2.44 -13.42
N LEU A 13 4.97 2.89 -12.84
CA LEU A 13 6.20 3.17 -13.59
C LEU A 13 7.03 1.89 -13.75
N THR A 14 6.49 0.89 -14.45
CA THR A 14 7.31 -0.20 -14.98
C THR A 14 8.17 0.28 -16.15
N GLN A 15 8.87 1.42 -16.10
CA GLN A 15 9.95 1.76 -17.03
C GLN A 15 10.96 2.73 -16.38
N GLY A 16 12.04 2.19 -15.78
CA GLY A 16 13.33 2.90 -15.78
C GLY A 16 14.21 2.82 -14.53
N LEU A 17 13.69 2.56 -13.34
CA LEU A 17 14.50 2.57 -12.12
C LEU A 17 14.18 1.36 -11.24
N TYR A 18 15.19 0.51 -11.04
CA TYR A 18 15.22 -0.72 -10.22
C TYR A 18 14.98 -0.49 -8.71
N ALA A 19 14.12 0.46 -8.33
CA ALA A 19 13.98 0.95 -6.97
C ALA A 19 12.72 0.43 -6.25
N GLN A 20 11.74 -0.09 -6.99
CA GLN A 20 10.52 -0.68 -6.44
C GLN A 20 10.68 -2.17 -6.17
N GLN A 21 10.26 -2.62 -4.99
CA GLN A 21 10.39 -3.98 -4.51
C GLN A 21 9.08 -4.45 -3.88
N PHE A 22 8.51 -5.55 -4.37
CA PHE A 22 7.48 -6.29 -3.63
C PHE A 22 8.13 -6.96 -2.42
N LEU A 23 7.59 -6.71 -1.23
CA LEU A 23 8.10 -7.25 0.02
C LEU A 23 7.42 -8.58 0.34
N TRP A 24 6.10 -8.56 0.45
CA TRP A 24 5.29 -9.72 0.81
C TRP A 24 3.83 -9.55 0.38
N SER A 25 3.08 -10.65 0.39
CA SER A 25 1.64 -10.71 0.05
C SER A 25 0.92 -11.81 0.83
N THR A 26 -0.40 -11.68 0.97
CA THR A 26 -1.28 -12.76 1.45
C THR A 26 -1.72 -13.72 0.35
N ILE A 27 -1.32 -13.49 -0.90
CA ILE A 27 -1.47 -14.43 -2.00
C ILE A 27 -0.19 -15.26 -2.07
N GLU A 28 -0.32 -16.59 -2.05
CA GLU A 28 0.80 -17.48 -2.30
C GLU A 28 1.31 -17.32 -3.74
N ASN A 29 2.59 -17.04 -3.89
CA ASN A 29 3.30 -16.94 -5.16
C ASN A 29 4.79 -17.29 -4.91
N ASP A 30 5.46 -17.84 -5.92
CA ASP A 30 6.89 -18.14 -5.89
C ASP A 30 7.77 -16.86 -5.97
N ASP A 31 7.20 -15.74 -6.42
CA ASP A 31 7.95 -14.50 -6.70
C ASP A 31 8.16 -13.59 -5.48
N PHE A 32 7.39 -13.76 -4.40
CA PHE A 32 7.44 -12.90 -3.22
C PHE A 32 7.05 -13.66 -1.95
N GLU A 33 7.45 -13.12 -0.79
CA GLU A 33 7.19 -13.76 0.50
C GLU A 33 5.67 -13.83 0.78
N TYR A 34 5.21 -15.02 1.14
CA TYR A 34 3.85 -15.23 1.63
C TYR A 34 3.75 -14.88 3.13
N VAL A 35 2.75 -14.07 3.48
CA VAL A 35 2.37 -13.75 4.85
C VAL A 35 0.90 -14.08 5.04
N SER A 36 0.59 -14.98 5.97
CA SER A 36 -0.80 -15.30 6.27
C SER A 36 -1.53 -14.09 6.85
N ILE A 37 -2.85 -14.01 6.68
CA ILE A 37 -3.64 -12.85 7.08
C ILE A 37 -3.52 -12.54 8.58
N GLU A 38 -3.37 -13.57 9.42
CA GLU A 38 -3.20 -13.46 10.87
C GLU A 38 -1.88 -12.79 11.27
N ASN A 39 -0.88 -12.84 10.38
CA ASN A 39 0.45 -12.28 10.62
C ASN A 39 0.63 -10.88 10.01
N VAL A 40 -0.32 -10.40 9.20
CA VAL A 40 -0.24 -9.09 8.52
C VAL A 40 -0.06 -7.95 9.54
N THR A 41 -0.84 -7.93 10.61
CA THR A 41 -0.74 -6.88 11.64
C THR A 41 0.65 -6.84 12.24
N SER A 42 1.25 -7.99 12.59
CA SER A 42 2.61 -8.05 13.11
C SER A 42 3.61 -7.46 12.11
N ARG A 43 3.52 -7.82 10.83
CA ARG A 43 4.41 -7.29 9.78
C ARG A 43 4.29 -5.78 9.61
N VAL A 44 3.08 -5.24 9.72
CA VAL A 44 2.84 -3.80 9.61
C VAL A 44 3.34 -3.06 10.85
N LEU A 45 3.23 -3.66 12.04
CA LEU A 45 3.81 -3.09 13.26
C LEU A 45 5.34 -3.08 13.25
N ASP A 46 5.99 -4.08 12.65
CA ASP A 46 7.44 -4.06 12.42
C ASP A 46 7.85 -2.85 11.55
N ILE A 47 7.04 -2.50 10.55
CA ILE A 47 7.25 -1.33 9.69
C ILE A 47 6.99 -0.03 10.48
N TYR A 48 5.91 0.00 11.28
CA TYR A 48 5.57 1.14 12.12
C TYR A 48 6.72 1.53 13.07
N ASP A 49 7.45 0.56 13.61
CA ASP A 49 8.57 0.80 14.53
C ASP A 49 9.81 1.39 13.83
N VAL A 50 9.94 1.21 12.51
CA VAL A 50 11.13 1.61 11.74
C VAL A 50 10.93 2.93 11.01
N TYR A 51 9.71 3.23 10.58
CA TYR A 51 9.40 4.45 9.84
C TYR A 51 8.93 5.55 10.77
N GLU A 52 9.24 6.82 10.50
CA GLU A 52 8.88 7.96 11.35
C GLU A 52 7.43 8.44 11.18
N TYR A 53 6.81 8.11 10.04
CA TYR A 53 5.49 8.58 9.69
C TYR A 53 4.70 7.56 8.86
N TYR A 54 3.37 7.71 8.90
CA TYR A 54 2.45 7.03 7.98
C TYR A 54 1.34 7.95 7.48
N SER A 55 0.70 7.61 6.36
CA SER A 55 -0.54 8.24 5.89
C SER A 55 -1.66 7.23 5.74
N ASP A 56 -2.88 7.71 5.98
CA ASP A 56 -4.13 6.98 5.84
C ASP A 56 -4.75 7.29 4.47
N GLY A 57 -4.82 6.27 3.61
CA GLY A 57 -5.52 6.28 2.33
C GLY A 57 -6.62 5.24 2.29
N THR A 58 -7.46 5.18 3.32
CA THR A 58 -8.60 4.25 3.42
C THR A 58 -9.88 4.78 2.77
N GLY A 59 -10.79 3.85 2.42
CA GLY A 59 -12.16 4.15 2.04
C GLY A 59 -12.43 4.27 0.53
N TYR A 60 -11.52 3.82 -0.33
CA TYR A 60 -11.77 3.86 -1.78
C TYR A 60 -12.66 2.70 -2.22
N SER A 61 -13.66 2.98 -3.05
CA SER A 61 -14.27 1.91 -3.86
C SER A 61 -13.23 1.38 -4.86
N LYS A 62 -13.34 0.13 -5.30
CA LYS A 62 -12.45 -0.42 -6.34
C LYS A 62 -12.48 0.45 -7.61
N SER A 63 -13.65 0.90 -8.03
CA SER A 63 -13.79 1.77 -9.21
C SER A 63 -13.12 3.13 -9.02
N ASP A 64 -13.27 3.76 -7.86
CA ASP A 64 -12.65 5.07 -7.62
C ASP A 64 -11.12 4.95 -7.54
N PHE A 65 -10.62 3.91 -6.87
CA PHE A 65 -9.20 3.59 -6.85
C PHE A 65 -8.66 3.42 -8.27
N LEU A 66 -9.31 2.58 -9.09
CA LEU A 66 -8.89 2.33 -10.47
C LEU A 66 -8.96 3.60 -11.33
N ASN A 67 -9.99 4.44 -11.17
CA ASN A 67 -10.12 5.70 -11.90
C ASN A 67 -9.04 6.73 -11.51
N ILE A 68 -8.62 6.75 -10.25
CA ILE A 68 -7.49 7.58 -9.80
C ILE A 68 -6.22 7.06 -10.48
N MET A 69 -5.99 5.76 -10.42
CA MET A 69 -4.79 5.12 -10.98
C MET A 69 -4.70 5.20 -12.51
N GLU A 70 -5.82 5.16 -13.22
CA GLU A 70 -5.88 5.27 -14.68
C GLU A 70 -5.32 6.60 -15.20
N LYS A 71 -5.42 7.67 -14.40
CA LYS A 71 -4.81 8.98 -14.74
C LYS A 71 -3.28 8.93 -14.76
N TYR A 72 -2.70 7.88 -14.19
CA TYR A 72 -1.25 7.73 -13.98
C TYR A 72 -0.66 6.52 -14.72
N SER A 73 -1.47 5.58 -15.19
CA SER A 73 -0.99 4.28 -15.72
C SER A 73 -0.54 4.31 -17.17
N GLY A 74 -1.08 5.25 -17.96
CA GLY A 74 -0.99 5.18 -19.42
C GLY A 74 -1.64 3.91 -19.99
N ASN A 75 -1.79 3.83 -21.31
CA ASN A 75 -2.39 2.67 -22.00
C ASN A 75 -1.42 1.48 -22.07
N SER A 76 -0.92 1.01 -20.93
CA SER A 76 -0.01 -0.14 -20.86
C SER A 76 -0.80 -1.45 -20.67
N LYS A 77 -0.32 -2.55 -21.26
CA LYS A 77 -0.92 -3.88 -21.08
C LYS A 77 -0.94 -4.32 -19.61
N ASN A 78 0.08 -3.93 -18.85
CA ASN A 78 0.22 -4.21 -17.42
C ASN A 78 -0.90 -3.54 -16.60
N TRP A 79 -1.40 -2.38 -17.03
CA TRP A 79 -2.51 -1.69 -16.36
C TRP A 79 -3.82 -2.48 -16.46
N GLU A 80 -4.14 -3.03 -17.64
CA GLU A 80 -5.35 -3.82 -17.83
C GLU A 80 -5.31 -5.12 -17.00
N GLU A 81 -4.14 -5.76 -16.91
CA GLU A 81 -3.94 -6.95 -16.06
C GLU A 81 -4.08 -6.62 -14.56
N LEU A 82 -3.52 -5.50 -14.10
CA LEU A 82 -3.68 -5.03 -12.72
C LEU A 82 -5.15 -4.68 -12.42
N LYS A 83 -5.81 -3.96 -13.33
CA LYS A 83 -7.22 -3.57 -13.22
C LYS A 83 -8.12 -4.80 -13.09
N LYS A 84 -7.89 -5.81 -13.93
CA LYS A 84 -8.57 -7.10 -13.87
C LYS A 84 -8.33 -7.77 -12.51
N THR A 85 -7.08 -7.88 -12.09
CA THR A 85 -6.68 -8.52 -10.82
C THR A 85 -7.39 -7.87 -9.62
N ILE A 86 -7.35 -6.54 -9.50
CA ILE A 86 -8.01 -5.82 -8.41
C ILE A 86 -9.53 -6.03 -8.43
N THR A 87 -10.12 -6.05 -9.62
CA THR A 87 -11.56 -6.25 -9.79
C THR A 87 -11.99 -7.65 -9.34
N GLU A 88 -11.22 -8.68 -9.70
CA GLU A 88 -11.51 -10.10 -9.42
C GLU A 88 -11.21 -10.57 -7.98
N ILE A 89 -10.56 -9.74 -7.15
CA ILE A 89 -10.29 -10.08 -5.74
C ILE A 89 -11.59 -10.11 -4.92
N ASP A 90 -12.06 -11.31 -4.57
CA ASP A 90 -13.28 -11.52 -3.78
C ASP A 90 -13.03 -11.81 -2.29
N ASN A 91 -11.76 -11.96 -1.89
CA ASN A 91 -11.34 -12.13 -0.50
C ASN A 91 -10.34 -11.04 -0.13
N LEU A 92 -10.21 -10.70 1.16
CA LEU A 92 -9.20 -9.74 1.59
C LEU A 92 -7.80 -10.21 1.17
N THR A 93 -7.15 -9.37 0.38
CA THR A 93 -5.78 -9.53 -0.07
C THR A 93 -4.96 -8.35 0.42
N VAL A 94 -3.80 -8.61 1.03
CA VAL A 94 -2.88 -7.56 1.47
C VAL A 94 -1.53 -7.78 0.83
N PHE A 95 -0.91 -6.72 0.33
CA PHE A 95 0.45 -6.75 -0.17
C PHE A 95 1.24 -5.51 0.24
N ALA A 96 2.55 -5.69 0.39
CA ALA A 96 3.48 -4.64 0.76
C ALA A 96 4.48 -4.38 -0.37
N ILE A 97 4.62 -3.11 -0.74
CA ILE A 97 5.53 -2.65 -1.79
C ILE A 97 6.41 -1.57 -1.20
N LYS A 98 7.73 -1.73 -1.37
CA LYS A 98 8.71 -0.70 -1.04
C LYS A 98 9.08 0.07 -2.30
N ASP A 99 9.23 1.36 -2.17
CA ASP A 99 9.89 2.19 -3.16
C ASP A 99 10.97 3.07 -2.53
N ASN A 100 11.98 3.44 -3.31
CA ASN A 100 13.00 4.38 -2.88
C ASN A 100 12.85 5.68 -3.66
N LEU A 101 12.44 6.73 -2.95
CA LEU A 101 12.40 8.09 -3.46
C LEU A 101 13.77 8.73 -3.17
N GLY A 102 14.30 9.59 -4.04
CA GLY A 102 15.71 10.03 -3.94
C GLY A 102 16.21 10.52 -2.56
N ASN A 103 15.31 10.97 -1.68
CA ASN A 103 15.58 11.40 -0.29
C ASN A 103 15.09 10.43 0.81
N GLY A 104 14.55 9.25 0.49
CA GLY A 104 14.09 8.28 1.49
C GLY A 104 13.47 7.02 0.90
N SER A 105 12.77 6.25 1.71
CA SER A 105 11.98 5.11 1.21
C SER A 105 10.54 5.22 1.68
N VAL A 106 9.67 4.60 0.93
CA VAL A 106 8.24 4.50 1.23
C VAL A 106 7.86 3.02 1.24
N ILE A 107 7.05 2.60 2.20
CA ILE A 107 6.38 1.30 2.15
C ILE A 107 4.88 1.51 2.03
N LEU A 108 4.31 0.99 0.95
CA LEU A 108 2.87 0.93 0.70
C LEU A 108 2.33 -0.42 1.15
N ILE A 109 1.38 -0.39 2.08
CA ILE A 109 0.51 -1.52 2.42
C ILE A 109 -0.81 -1.29 1.70
N VAL A 110 -1.14 -2.19 0.77
CA VAL A 110 -2.40 -2.11 0.01
C VAL A 110 -3.27 -3.29 0.40
N MET A 111 -4.49 -3.00 0.81
CA MET A 111 -5.52 -3.97 1.18
C MET A 111 -6.63 -3.89 0.14
N VAL A 112 -6.90 -4.99 -0.55
CA VAL A 112 -7.97 -5.09 -1.54
C VAL A 112 -8.98 -6.10 -1.03
N SER A 113 -10.25 -5.70 -0.96
CA SER A 113 -11.35 -6.56 -0.52
C SER A 113 -12.59 -6.33 -1.38
N PRO A 114 -13.67 -7.11 -1.20
CA PRO A 114 -14.96 -6.81 -1.83
C PRO A 114 -15.51 -5.44 -1.47
N LYS A 115 -15.15 -4.89 -0.29
CA LYS A 115 -15.63 -3.58 0.18
C LYS A 115 -14.93 -2.42 -0.55
N GLY A 116 -13.70 -2.63 -1.03
CA GLY A 116 -12.91 -1.55 -1.61
C GLY A 116 -11.41 -1.78 -1.56
N VAL A 117 -10.67 -0.68 -1.63
CA VAL A 117 -9.22 -0.61 -1.53
C VAL A 117 -8.84 0.36 -0.41
N ASP A 118 -7.98 -0.09 0.47
CA ASP A 118 -7.41 0.67 1.56
C ASP A 118 -5.89 0.71 1.43
N ILE A 119 -5.28 1.84 1.75
CA ILE A 119 -3.83 2.05 1.61
C ILE A 119 -3.28 2.66 2.89
N VAL A 120 -2.18 2.11 3.38
CA VAL A 120 -1.35 2.74 4.41
C VAL A 120 0.05 2.94 3.84
N ALA A 121 0.57 4.15 3.90
CA ALA A 121 1.89 4.44 3.38
C ALA A 121 2.82 4.91 4.49
N PHE A 122 3.95 4.23 4.67
CA PHE A 122 4.99 4.58 5.64
C PHE A 122 6.14 5.33 4.96
N THR A 123 6.70 6.32 5.64
CA THR A 123 7.80 7.14 5.12
C THR A 123 8.63 7.76 6.25
N ASN A 124 9.90 8.04 5.96
CA ASN A 124 10.78 8.84 6.84
C ASN A 124 10.82 10.32 6.41
N ASN A 125 10.14 10.66 5.32
CA ASN A 125 10.10 12.02 4.82
C ASN A 125 8.82 12.70 5.29
N TYR A 126 8.98 13.86 5.93
CA TYR A 126 7.84 14.67 6.33
C TYR A 126 7.09 15.25 5.11
N GLU A 127 5.77 15.15 5.14
CA GLU A 127 4.83 15.63 4.14
C GLU A 127 3.59 16.21 4.83
N LEU A 128 2.75 16.92 4.08
CA LEU A 128 1.48 17.43 4.61
C LEU A 128 0.52 16.26 4.82
N ASP A 129 -0.23 16.30 5.92
CA ASP A 129 -1.26 15.32 6.30
C ASP A 129 -0.74 13.90 6.64
N ILE A 130 0.54 13.77 7.04
CA ILE A 130 1.10 12.52 7.58
C ILE A 130 1.02 12.48 9.11
N ILE A 131 0.94 11.27 9.65
CA ILE A 131 0.81 10.97 11.08
C ILE A 131 2.14 10.40 11.58
N ASN A 132 2.60 10.84 12.75
CA ASN A 132 3.83 10.31 13.35
C ASN A 132 3.61 8.89 13.91
N THR A 133 4.57 8.00 13.70
CA THR A 133 4.60 6.63 14.24
C THR A 133 5.10 6.62 15.69
N SER A 134 4.41 7.35 16.55
CA SER A 134 4.76 7.46 17.96
C SER A 134 4.57 6.11 18.66
N PRO A 135 5.56 5.62 19.44
CA PRO A 135 5.40 4.42 20.26
C PRO A 135 4.20 4.49 21.20
N TYR A 136 3.79 5.70 21.61
CA TYR A 136 2.63 5.93 22.48
C TYR A 136 1.29 5.73 21.75
N ASP A 137 1.28 5.86 20.42
CA ASP A 137 0.08 5.71 19.58
C ASP A 137 0.00 4.33 18.90
N LYS A 138 1.00 3.47 19.10
CA LYS A 138 1.08 2.15 18.44
C LYS A 138 -0.15 1.27 18.69
N GLU A 139 -0.65 1.21 19.93
CA GLU A 139 -1.86 0.43 20.25
C GLU A 139 -3.11 0.99 19.54
N LYS A 140 -3.20 2.33 19.41
CA LYS A 140 -4.29 2.99 18.69
C LYS A 140 -4.19 2.69 17.19
N PHE A 141 -2.99 2.75 16.62
CA PHE A 141 -2.74 2.36 15.25
C PHE A 141 -3.10 0.90 15.01
N GLU A 142 -2.66 -0.02 15.87
CA GLU A 142 -2.96 -1.46 15.76
C GLU A 142 -4.48 -1.71 15.74
N LYS A 143 -5.23 -1.10 16.66
CA LYS A 143 -6.69 -1.22 16.70
C LYS A 143 -7.35 -0.71 15.42
N TRP A 144 -6.92 0.45 14.93
CA TRP A 144 -7.43 1.02 13.68
C TRP A 144 -7.08 0.13 12.48
N PHE A 145 -5.83 -0.30 12.34
CA PHE A 145 -5.38 -1.15 11.24
C PHE A 145 -6.10 -2.50 11.24
N ASN A 146 -6.28 -3.13 12.40
CA ASN A 146 -7.07 -4.36 12.52
C ASN A 146 -8.53 -4.18 12.08
N SER A 147 -9.13 -3.00 12.26
CA SER A 147 -10.49 -2.73 11.76
C SER A 147 -10.61 -2.69 10.24
N LEU A 148 -9.49 -2.59 9.52
CA LEU A 148 -9.42 -2.71 8.06
C LEU A 148 -9.34 -4.18 7.62
N LEU A 149 -8.83 -5.06 8.48
CA LEU A 149 -8.62 -6.47 8.19
C LEU A 149 -9.84 -7.35 8.54
N TYR A 150 -10.66 -6.96 9.52
CA TYR A 150 -11.73 -7.78 10.10
C TYR A 150 -13.11 -7.10 10.04
#